data_AF-A0A944VS89-F1
#
_entry.id   AF-A0A944VS89-F1
#
_cell.length_a   1.000
_cell.length_b   1.000
_cell.length_c   1.000
_cell.angle_alpha   90.00
_cell.angle_beta   90.00
_cell.angle_gamma   90.00
#
_symmetry.space_group_name_H-M   'P 1'
#
loop_
_entity.id
_entity.type
_entity.pdbx_description
1 polymer ?
#
loop_
_entity_poly.entity_id
_entity_poly.type
_entity_poly.pdbx_seq_one_letter_code
_entity_poly.pdbx_strand_id
1 'polypeptide(L)'
;MGTKKSFARVQDNSMKNELEELKIDQIIDPSDSACDEIEKLLSRAGIYDIHEFGDGKLLSIGGVISGSSPLLNNKLSNIHEFGGRENWLVTAFVRDNESSLANGDTELAENDHVKLIVKNGDIQTALSLLGIEEKKELRKIIIIGASRAAELLAQRLHKKYDVVVIDDNEKDCNRIAENNSHVIVVCNDPEVPNNLIDIGVDDESAIVALSKDDSKNIVCSLVGKALGATEIITRVNKIDYLELLKDSSIQATISTRISAANSILKDVRSSQVTSALTFEDTDIEALEIIISDKCEILDKSISDLELPNNCLIAGVTRRENTFIPSGSWKFGAKDKLVVFTHPESIEEVEELFC
;
A
#
# COMPACT_ATOMS: atom_id res chain seq x y z
N MET A 1 26.74 -19.10 -19.29
CA MET A 1 25.72 -18.05 -19.46
C MET A 1 25.32 -17.61 -18.07
N GLY A 2 25.90 -16.51 -17.59
CA GLY A 2 25.65 -16.01 -16.24
C GLY A 2 24.32 -15.29 -16.19
N THR A 3 23.42 -15.74 -15.33
CA THR A 3 22.18 -15.04 -14.98
C THR A 3 22.56 -13.67 -14.41
N LYS A 4 21.99 -12.58 -14.94
CA LYS A 4 22.29 -11.20 -14.49
C LYS A 4 21.79 -10.92 -13.08
N LYS A 5 20.70 -11.58 -12.66
CA LYS A 5 20.10 -11.49 -11.33
C LYS A 5 19.19 -12.70 -11.10
N SER A 6 19.02 -13.13 -9.85
CA SER A 6 18.24 -14.29 -9.46
C SER A 6 17.30 -13.97 -8.30
N PHE A 7 16.04 -14.37 -8.46
CA PHE A 7 14.99 -14.17 -7.45
C PHE A 7 14.43 -15.51 -7.04
N ALA A 8 14.15 -15.66 -5.75
CA ALA A 8 13.41 -16.81 -5.24
C ALA A 8 12.27 -16.35 -4.36
N ARG A 9 11.06 -16.80 -4.70
CA ARG A 9 9.92 -16.74 -3.79
C ARG A 9 9.95 -17.99 -2.92
N VAL A 10 10.08 -17.79 -1.61
CA VAL A 10 10.32 -18.89 -0.67
C VAL A 10 9.22 -18.85 0.37
N GLN A 11 8.44 -19.92 0.42
CA GLN A 11 7.35 -20.07 1.39
C GLN A 11 7.74 -20.96 2.58
N ASP A 12 8.81 -21.75 2.43
CA ASP A 12 9.29 -22.68 3.45
C ASP A 12 10.54 -22.13 4.15
N ASN A 13 10.45 -21.97 5.49
CA ASN A 13 11.57 -21.46 6.28
C ASN A 13 12.69 -22.49 6.45
N SER A 14 12.41 -23.78 6.31
CA SER A 14 13.42 -24.83 6.42
C SER A 14 14.51 -24.71 5.35
N MET A 15 14.17 -24.07 4.23
CA MET A 15 15.08 -23.86 3.11
C MET A 15 15.93 -22.59 3.25
N LYS A 16 15.69 -21.70 4.23
CA LYS A 16 16.43 -20.41 4.33
C LYS A 16 17.94 -20.62 4.36
N ASN A 17 18.42 -21.59 5.13
CA ASN A 17 19.85 -21.88 5.26
C ASN A 17 20.45 -22.45 3.95
N GLU A 18 19.69 -23.29 3.22
CA GLU A 18 20.13 -23.84 1.93
C GLU A 18 20.12 -22.77 0.82
N LEU A 19 19.23 -21.78 0.92
CA LEU A 19 19.11 -20.68 -0.03
C LEU A 19 20.23 -19.64 0.11
N GLU A 20 20.78 -19.47 1.33
CA GLU A 20 21.97 -18.64 1.55
C GLU A 20 23.20 -19.18 0.78
N GLU A 21 23.31 -20.50 0.62
CA GLU A 21 24.38 -21.14 -0.15
C GLU A 21 24.20 -20.97 -1.68
N LEU A 22 22.97 -20.76 -2.15
CA LEU A 22 22.63 -20.65 -3.56
C LEU A 22 22.95 -19.27 -4.18
N LYS A 23 23.47 -18.32 -3.40
CA LYS A 23 23.82 -16.95 -3.83
C LYS A 23 22.70 -16.26 -4.62
N ILE A 24 21.47 -16.40 -4.13
CA ILE A 24 20.30 -15.77 -4.74
C ILE A 24 20.29 -14.28 -4.34
N ASP A 25 20.10 -13.40 -5.32
CA ASP A 25 20.24 -11.94 -5.10
C ASP A 25 19.10 -11.35 -4.25
N GLN A 26 17.89 -11.93 -4.33
CA GLN A 26 16.74 -11.49 -3.53
C GLN A 26 15.80 -12.67 -3.20
N ILE A 27 15.48 -12.81 -1.91
CA ILE A 27 14.49 -13.76 -1.39
C ILE A 27 13.24 -12.99 -0.97
N ILE A 28 12.07 -13.40 -1.45
CA ILE A 28 10.78 -12.81 -1.09
C ILE A 28 10.02 -13.83 -0.22
N ASP A 29 9.78 -13.50 1.06
CA ASP A 29 8.88 -14.24 1.97
C ASP A 29 7.48 -13.60 1.93
N PRO A 30 6.50 -14.22 1.26
CA PRO A 30 5.18 -13.63 1.10
C PRO A 30 4.42 -13.44 2.42
N SER A 31 4.76 -14.21 3.47
CA SER A 31 4.09 -14.08 4.78
C SER A 31 4.60 -12.88 5.56
N ASP A 32 5.88 -12.57 5.42
CA ASP A 32 6.53 -11.45 6.09
C ASP A 32 6.07 -10.12 5.47
N SER A 33 6.09 -10.04 4.12
CA SER A 33 5.57 -8.88 3.38
C SER A 33 4.09 -8.63 3.66
N ALA A 34 3.29 -9.69 3.80
CA ALA A 34 1.90 -9.59 4.21
C ALA A 34 1.74 -8.95 5.59
N CYS A 35 2.58 -9.30 6.56
CA CYS A 35 2.51 -8.73 7.90
C CYS A 35 2.87 -7.24 7.90
N ASP A 36 3.91 -6.84 7.17
CA ASP A 36 4.32 -5.43 7.04
C ASP A 36 3.19 -4.55 6.48
N GLU A 37 2.46 -5.08 5.49
CA GLU A 37 1.31 -4.41 4.88
C GLU A 37 0.16 -4.26 5.88
N ILE A 38 -0.23 -5.34 6.56
CA ILE A 38 -1.29 -5.30 7.57
C ILE A 38 -0.96 -4.33 8.71
N GLU A 39 0.27 -4.32 9.21
CA GLU A 39 0.70 -3.39 10.27
C GLU A 39 0.56 -1.93 9.85
N LYS A 40 0.87 -1.62 8.59
CA LYS A 40 0.65 -0.27 8.03
C LYS A 40 -0.84 0.08 8.02
N LEU A 41 -1.69 -0.83 7.55
CA LEU A 41 -3.15 -0.65 7.51
C LEU A 41 -3.73 -0.44 8.92
N LEU A 42 -3.36 -1.29 9.88
CA LEU A 42 -3.82 -1.19 11.29
C LEU A 42 -3.37 0.10 11.97
N SER A 43 -2.26 0.70 11.52
CA SER A 43 -1.74 1.93 12.10
C SER A 43 -2.52 3.18 11.69
N ARG A 44 -3.38 3.11 10.66
CA ARG A 44 -3.88 4.28 9.95
C ARG A 44 -5.32 4.05 9.46
N ALA A 45 -6.29 4.59 10.17
CA ALA A 45 -7.68 4.58 9.75
C ALA A 45 -7.82 5.13 8.32
N GLY A 46 -8.49 4.39 7.42
CA GLY A 46 -8.89 4.85 6.07
C GLY A 46 -7.79 4.97 5.00
N ILE A 47 -6.53 4.67 5.33
CA ILE A 47 -5.42 4.57 4.37
C ILE A 47 -5.18 3.09 4.06
N TYR A 48 -5.25 2.70 2.79
CA TYR A 48 -5.08 1.30 2.38
C TYR A 48 -3.78 1.01 1.61
N ASP A 49 -2.99 2.02 1.24
CA ASP A 49 -1.74 1.80 0.52
C ASP A 49 -0.67 2.84 0.88
N ILE A 50 0.56 2.41 1.15
CA ILE A 50 1.67 3.31 1.53
C ILE A 50 3.00 2.82 0.99
N HIS A 51 3.56 3.63 0.10
CA HIS A 51 4.84 3.39 -0.54
C HIS A 51 5.83 4.52 -0.27
N GLU A 52 7.08 4.15 -0.02
CA GLU A 52 8.15 5.07 0.29
C GLU A 52 9.00 5.35 -0.95
N PHE A 53 9.33 6.63 -1.14
CA PHE A 53 10.27 7.11 -2.16
C PHE A 53 11.33 8.01 -1.51
N GLY A 54 12.49 8.14 -2.16
CA GLY A 54 13.55 9.04 -1.70
C GLY A 54 13.99 8.78 -0.24
N ASP A 55 14.22 7.51 0.10
CA ASP A 55 14.61 7.05 1.43
C ASP A 55 13.60 7.41 2.54
N GLY A 56 12.30 7.30 2.24
CA GLY A 56 11.20 7.52 3.19
C GLY A 56 10.78 8.99 3.36
N LYS A 57 11.44 9.92 2.66
CA LYS A 57 11.15 11.37 2.74
C LYS A 57 10.00 11.82 1.85
N LEU A 58 9.55 10.95 0.93
CA LEU A 58 8.29 11.07 0.21
C LEU A 58 7.49 9.80 0.46
N LEU A 59 6.23 9.95 0.83
CA LEU A 59 5.29 8.84 0.94
C LEU A 59 4.20 9.01 -0.09
N SER A 60 3.98 7.99 -0.91
CA SER A 60 2.74 7.82 -1.66
C SER A 60 1.73 7.11 -0.76
N ILE A 61 0.55 7.70 -0.58
CA ILE A 61 -0.50 7.25 0.31
C ILE A 61 -1.78 7.10 -0.50
N GLY A 62 -2.35 5.90 -0.52
CA GLY A 62 -3.66 5.59 -1.08
C GLY A 62 -4.74 5.58 -0.01
N GLY A 63 -5.87 6.22 -0.30
CA GLY A 63 -7.01 6.29 0.61
C GLY A 63 -8.29 6.70 -0.10
N VAL A 64 -9.40 6.66 0.62
CA VAL A 64 -10.72 7.04 0.09
C VAL A 64 -11.11 8.42 0.60
N ILE A 65 -11.62 9.28 -0.29
CA ILE A 65 -12.13 10.60 0.07
C ILE A 65 -13.43 10.44 0.87
N SER A 66 -13.41 10.89 2.12
CA SER A 66 -14.60 10.95 2.96
C SER A 66 -15.40 12.24 2.76
N GLY A 67 -16.67 12.25 3.16
CA GLY A 67 -17.53 13.46 3.13
C GLY A 67 -17.02 14.65 3.95
N SER A 68 -16.09 14.44 4.87
CA SER A 68 -15.39 15.47 5.67
C SER A 68 -14.13 16.03 4.99
N SER A 69 -13.74 15.50 3.84
CA SER A 69 -12.51 15.90 3.16
C SER A 69 -12.54 17.37 2.71
N PRO A 70 -11.47 18.14 2.99
CA PRO A 70 -11.32 19.50 2.47
C PRO A 70 -11.07 19.53 0.95
N LEU A 71 -10.83 18.38 0.31
CA LEU A 71 -10.62 18.29 -1.14
C LEU A 71 -11.92 18.34 -1.94
N LEU A 72 -13.07 18.15 -1.29
CA LEU A 72 -14.37 18.14 -1.95
C LEU A 72 -14.77 19.53 -2.45
N ASN A 73 -15.55 19.55 -3.54
CA ASN A 73 -16.18 20.74 -4.12
C ASN A 73 -15.17 21.84 -4.52
N ASN A 74 -13.92 21.49 -4.74
CA ASN A 74 -12.85 22.41 -5.12
C ASN A 74 -11.94 21.78 -6.16
N LYS A 75 -11.46 22.60 -7.10
CA LYS A 75 -10.35 22.22 -7.97
C LYS A 75 -9.07 22.12 -7.17
N LEU A 76 -8.22 21.13 -7.47
CA LEU A 76 -6.94 20.96 -6.79
C LEU A 76 -6.04 22.21 -6.90
N SER A 77 -6.06 22.91 -8.04
CA SER A 77 -5.36 24.17 -8.22
C SER A 77 -5.74 25.22 -7.19
N ASN A 78 -7.02 25.38 -6.88
CA ASN A 78 -7.52 26.34 -5.90
C ASN A 78 -7.00 25.99 -4.49
N ILE A 79 -7.01 24.70 -4.13
CA ILE A 79 -6.57 24.26 -2.80
C ILE A 79 -5.07 24.53 -2.61
N HIS A 80 -4.28 24.24 -3.63
CA HIS A 80 -2.84 24.51 -3.63
C HIS A 80 -2.48 26.01 -3.55
N GLU A 81 -3.38 26.91 -3.95
CA GLU A 81 -3.17 28.36 -3.81
C GLU A 81 -3.28 28.85 -2.36
N PHE A 82 -4.07 28.17 -1.51
CA PHE A 82 -4.31 28.58 -0.12
C PHE A 82 -3.46 27.82 0.92
N GLY A 83 -2.66 26.85 0.49
CA GLY A 83 -1.67 26.16 1.33
C GLY A 83 -1.27 24.78 0.77
N GLY A 84 -0.04 24.34 1.02
CA GLY A 84 0.34 22.92 0.83
C GLY A 84 1.02 22.53 -0.48
N ARG A 85 1.15 23.45 -1.45
CA ARG A 85 1.78 23.20 -2.78
C ARG A 85 3.20 22.62 -2.72
N GLU A 86 3.91 22.78 -1.61
CA GLU A 86 5.27 22.28 -1.41
C GLU A 86 5.35 20.98 -0.56
N ASN A 87 4.23 20.56 0.04
CA ASN A 87 4.21 19.49 1.05
C ASN A 87 3.40 18.26 0.63
N TRP A 88 2.39 18.42 -0.23
CA TRP A 88 1.64 17.28 -0.76
C TRP A 88 1.15 17.52 -2.19
N LEU A 89 0.79 16.44 -2.88
CA LEU A 89 0.22 16.45 -4.22
C LEU A 89 -0.73 15.26 -4.38
N VAL A 90 -1.94 15.47 -4.88
CA VAL A 90 -2.78 14.36 -5.37
C VAL A 90 -2.20 13.92 -6.72
N THR A 91 -1.83 12.66 -6.83
CA THR A 91 -1.19 12.12 -8.04
C THR A 91 -2.17 11.43 -8.97
N ALA A 92 -3.07 10.64 -8.40
CA ALA A 92 -4.04 9.86 -9.15
C ALA A 92 -5.35 9.74 -8.38
N PHE A 93 -6.43 9.47 -9.10
CA PHE A 93 -7.70 9.08 -8.52
C PHE A 93 -8.39 8.02 -9.39
N VAL A 94 -9.27 7.25 -8.77
CA VAL A 94 -10.09 6.24 -9.40
C VAL A 94 -11.54 6.54 -9.05
N ARG A 95 -12.36 6.68 -10.09
CA ARG A 95 -13.80 6.91 -10.01
C ARG A 95 -14.48 5.98 -10.99
N ASP A 96 -15.54 5.31 -10.57
CA ASP A 96 -16.29 4.38 -11.41
C ASP A 96 -15.41 3.31 -12.11
N ASN A 97 -14.36 2.84 -11.40
CA ASN A 97 -13.31 1.93 -11.90
C ASN A 97 -12.40 2.49 -13.02
N GLU A 98 -12.46 3.78 -13.34
CA GLU A 98 -11.54 4.41 -14.28
C GLU A 98 -10.42 5.13 -13.52
N SER A 99 -9.17 4.78 -13.85
CA SER A 99 -7.97 5.42 -13.31
C SER A 99 -7.64 6.70 -14.07
N SER A 100 -7.33 7.77 -13.35
CA SER A 100 -6.94 9.05 -13.92
C SER A 100 -5.83 9.71 -13.13
N LEU A 101 -4.86 10.30 -13.83
CA LEU A 101 -3.88 11.20 -13.19
C LEU A 101 -4.55 12.52 -12.83
N ALA A 102 -4.27 12.99 -11.62
CA ALA A 102 -4.80 14.25 -11.15
C ALA A 102 -4.01 15.44 -11.74
N ASN A 103 -4.73 16.52 -11.99
CA ASN A 103 -4.16 17.79 -12.44
C ASN A 103 -4.85 18.96 -11.73
N GLY A 104 -4.43 20.19 -12.03
CA GLY A 104 -4.95 21.38 -11.35
C GLY A 104 -6.47 21.61 -11.53
N ASP A 105 -7.06 21.11 -12.62
CA ASP A 105 -8.49 21.23 -12.90
C ASP A 105 -9.32 20.06 -12.34
N THR A 106 -8.67 19.03 -11.78
CA THR A 106 -9.36 17.89 -11.17
C THR A 106 -10.22 18.34 -9.99
N GLU A 107 -11.47 17.88 -9.98
CA GLU A 107 -12.42 18.01 -8.88
C GLU A 107 -12.74 16.61 -8.33
N LEU A 108 -12.43 16.41 -7.05
CA LEU A 108 -12.64 15.13 -6.37
C LEU A 108 -14.06 15.03 -5.81
N ALA A 109 -14.57 13.82 -5.74
CA ALA A 109 -15.88 13.46 -5.21
C ALA A 109 -15.73 12.54 -3.99
N GLU A 110 -16.78 12.47 -3.18
CA GLU A 110 -16.84 11.54 -2.06
C GLU A 110 -16.78 10.10 -2.59
N ASN A 111 -16.03 9.24 -1.89
CA ASN A 111 -15.70 7.87 -2.28
C ASN A 111 -14.73 7.73 -3.46
N ASP A 112 -14.17 8.83 -3.99
CA ASP A 112 -13.02 8.70 -4.89
C ASP A 112 -11.87 8.01 -4.14
N HIS A 113 -11.29 7.01 -4.79
CA HIS A 113 -10.04 6.41 -4.36
C HIS A 113 -8.91 7.28 -4.87
N VAL A 114 -8.04 7.79 -4.00
CA VAL A 114 -6.99 8.74 -4.39
C VAL A 114 -5.63 8.28 -3.95
N LYS A 115 -4.62 8.64 -4.74
CA LYS A 115 -3.20 8.56 -4.39
C LYS A 115 -2.66 9.96 -4.13
N LEU A 116 -1.93 10.10 -3.03
CA LEU A 116 -1.37 11.35 -2.53
C LEU A 116 0.11 11.16 -2.28
N ILE A 117 0.97 12.02 -2.82
CA ILE A 117 2.35 12.14 -2.35
C ILE A 117 2.37 13.16 -1.20
N VAL A 118 2.97 12.79 -0.07
CA VAL A 118 3.26 13.70 1.05
C VAL A 118 4.76 13.72 1.36
N LYS A 119 5.26 14.90 1.69
CA LYS A 119 6.66 15.14 2.04
C LYS A 119 6.91 14.88 3.53
N ASN A 120 8.17 14.56 3.87
CA ASN A 120 8.66 14.33 5.24
C ASN A 120 7.96 13.18 5.98
N GLY A 121 7.27 12.31 5.26
CA GLY A 121 6.51 11.22 5.87
C GLY A 121 5.30 11.67 6.69
N ASP A 122 4.78 12.87 6.43
CA ASP A 122 3.65 13.41 7.17
C ASP A 122 2.30 12.77 6.77
N ILE A 123 2.04 11.63 7.37
CA ILE A 123 0.79 10.88 7.20
C ILE A 123 -0.42 11.66 7.73
N GLN A 124 -0.23 12.52 8.74
CA GLN A 124 -1.33 13.29 9.32
C GLN A 124 -1.88 14.30 8.32
N THR A 125 -1.01 14.89 7.50
CA THR A 125 -1.43 15.68 6.35
C THR A 125 -2.31 14.85 5.40
N ALA A 126 -1.93 13.62 5.06
CA ALA A 126 -2.75 12.76 4.19
C ALA A 126 -4.11 12.41 4.82
N LEU A 127 -4.15 12.02 6.09
CA LEU A 127 -5.40 11.73 6.81
C LEU A 127 -6.34 12.95 6.81
N SER A 128 -5.79 14.13 7.11
CA SER A 128 -6.55 15.39 7.10
C SER A 128 -7.11 15.72 5.72
N LEU A 129 -6.32 15.51 4.65
CA LEU A 129 -6.76 15.73 3.27
C LEU A 129 -7.83 14.73 2.82
N LEU A 130 -7.74 13.49 3.25
CA LEU A 130 -8.76 12.46 3.00
C LEU A 130 -10.03 12.68 3.84
N GLY A 131 -9.99 13.61 4.81
CA GLY A 131 -11.07 13.88 5.77
C GLY A 131 -11.26 12.76 6.79
N ILE A 132 -10.25 11.90 6.97
CA ILE A 132 -10.32 10.78 7.90
C ILE A 132 -10.15 11.34 9.32
N GLU A 133 -11.26 11.36 10.07
CA GLU A 133 -11.21 11.71 11.50
C GLU A 133 -10.44 10.62 12.29
N GLU A 134 -9.70 11.03 13.32
CA GLU A 134 -9.08 10.09 14.27
C GLU A 134 -10.16 9.16 14.83
N LYS A 135 -10.19 7.91 14.36
CA LYS A 135 -11.06 6.87 14.92
C LYS A 135 -10.70 6.65 16.39
N LYS A 136 -11.67 6.14 17.15
CA LYS A 136 -11.44 5.62 18.51
C LYS A 136 -10.20 4.72 18.52
N GLU A 137 -9.41 4.82 19.59
CA GLU A 137 -8.18 4.06 19.75
C GLU A 137 -8.44 2.56 19.58
N LEU A 138 -7.86 1.97 18.53
CA LEU A 138 -7.94 0.53 18.27
C LEU A 138 -7.23 -0.23 19.40
N ARG A 139 -7.98 -1.04 20.17
CA ARG A 139 -7.43 -1.79 21.31
C ARG A 139 -7.24 -3.27 21.02
N LYS A 140 -8.17 -3.88 20.29
CA LYS A 140 -8.22 -5.34 20.09
C LYS A 140 -8.05 -5.70 18.62
N ILE A 141 -7.29 -6.76 18.35
CA ILE A 141 -7.11 -7.32 17.01
C ILE A 141 -7.52 -8.78 17.03
N ILE A 142 -8.56 -9.11 16.27
CA ILE A 142 -9.06 -10.46 16.06
C ILE A 142 -8.53 -10.96 14.72
N ILE A 143 -7.59 -11.90 14.78
CA ILE A 143 -7.01 -12.55 13.59
C ILE A 143 -7.82 -13.82 13.30
N ILE A 144 -8.43 -13.86 12.11
CA ILE A 144 -9.16 -15.04 11.63
C ILE A 144 -8.21 -15.95 10.86
N GLY A 145 -8.11 -17.18 11.30
CA GLY A 145 -7.28 -18.21 10.70
C GLY A 145 -5.91 -18.36 11.36
N ALA A 146 -5.36 -19.56 11.31
CA ALA A 146 -4.08 -19.92 11.93
C ALA A 146 -2.94 -20.13 10.91
N SER A 147 -2.92 -19.31 9.84
CA SER A 147 -1.87 -19.37 8.82
C SER A 147 -0.51 -18.89 9.35
N ARG A 148 0.58 -19.12 8.59
CA ARG A 148 1.91 -18.62 8.93
C ARG A 148 1.93 -17.09 9.09
N ALA A 149 1.24 -16.38 8.21
CA ALA A 149 1.10 -14.92 8.31
C ALA A 149 0.33 -14.52 9.58
N ALA A 150 -0.72 -15.26 9.96
CA ALA A 150 -1.46 -15.01 11.19
C ALA A 150 -0.58 -15.18 12.44
N GLU A 151 0.21 -16.26 12.50
CA GLU A 151 1.14 -16.51 13.61
C GLU A 151 2.20 -15.40 13.71
N LEU A 152 2.82 -15.05 12.59
CA LEU A 152 3.83 -13.99 12.55
C LEU A 152 3.25 -12.63 12.93
N LEU A 153 2.07 -12.28 12.41
CA LEU A 153 1.40 -11.03 12.72
C LEU A 153 1.04 -10.94 14.21
N ALA A 154 0.52 -12.03 14.80
CA ALA A 154 0.20 -12.08 16.22
C ALA A 154 1.45 -11.81 17.09
N GLN A 155 2.61 -12.36 16.71
CA GLN A 155 3.90 -12.09 17.38
C GLN A 155 4.32 -10.64 17.30
N ARG A 156 4.02 -9.95 16.20
CA ARG A 156 4.44 -8.55 16.03
C ARG A 156 3.51 -7.58 16.77
N LEU A 157 2.22 -7.89 16.84
CA LEU A 157 1.19 -6.99 17.36
C LEU A 157 0.91 -7.10 18.87
N HIS A 158 1.20 -8.25 19.51
CA HIS A 158 0.81 -8.52 20.91
C HIS A 158 1.31 -7.51 21.95
N LYS A 159 2.36 -6.73 21.64
CA LYS A 159 2.90 -5.72 22.56
C LYS A 159 2.09 -4.42 22.58
N LYS A 160 1.32 -4.17 21.52
CA LYS A 160 0.57 -2.92 21.31
C LYS A 160 -0.94 -3.12 21.41
N TYR A 161 -1.43 -4.32 21.08
CA TYR A 161 -2.86 -4.63 21.02
C TYR A 161 -3.19 -5.91 21.77
N ASP A 162 -4.44 -6.04 22.20
CA ASP A 162 -5.00 -7.31 22.66
C ASP A 162 -5.27 -8.21 21.46
N VAL A 163 -4.42 -9.22 21.25
CA VAL A 163 -4.51 -10.10 20.07
C VAL A 163 -5.24 -11.40 20.41
N VAL A 164 -6.28 -11.70 19.63
CA VAL A 164 -7.01 -12.97 19.65
C VAL A 164 -6.90 -13.64 18.28
N VAL A 165 -6.46 -14.89 18.24
CA VAL A 165 -6.48 -15.72 17.03
C VAL A 165 -7.62 -16.72 17.15
N ILE A 166 -8.48 -16.82 16.13
CA ILE A 166 -9.53 -17.84 16.05
C ILE A 166 -9.39 -18.69 14.78
N ASP A 167 -9.43 -20.00 14.92
CA ASP A 167 -9.43 -20.98 13.82
C ASP A 167 -10.18 -22.26 14.26
N ASP A 168 -10.69 -23.03 13.31
CA ASP A 168 -11.43 -24.28 13.56
C ASP A 168 -10.54 -25.53 13.52
N ASN A 169 -9.26 -25.39 13.15
CA ASN A 169 -8.30 -26.47 13.13
C ASN A 169 -7.54 -26.56 14.47
N GLU A 170 -7.85 -27.60 15.24
CA GLU A 170 -7.24 -27.87 16.55
C GLU A 170 -5.70 -27.95 16.50
N LYS A 171 -5.13 -28.56 15.45
CA LYS A 171 -3.67 -28.70 15.34
C LYS A 171 -2.99 -27.36 15.12
N ASP A 172 -3.58 -26.50 14.28
CA ASP A 172 -3.05 -25.18 14.01
C ASP A 172 -3.23 -24.24 15.21
N CYS A 173 -4.35 -24.34 15.93
CA CYS A 173 -4.56 -23.62 17.19
C CYS A 173 -3.51 -23.99 18.25
N ASN A 174 -3.27 -25.28 18.46
CA ASN A 174 -2.28 -25.75 19.43
C ASN A 174 -0.87 -25.25 19.07
N ARG A 175 -0.49 -25.31 17.78
CA ARG A 175 0.80 -24.78 17.31
C ARG A 175 0.98 -23.31 17.65
N ILE A 176 -0.02 -22.47 17.36
CA ILE A 176 0.08 -21.03 17.68
C ILE A 176 0.13 -20.81 19.19
N ALA A 177 -0.69 -21.52 19.96
CA ALA A 177 -0.72 -21.39 21.42
C ALA A 177 0.63 -21.77 22.07
N GLU A 178 1.30 -22.82 21.58
CA GLU A 178 2.62 -23.24 22.06
C GLU A 178 3.71 -22.21 21.75
N ASN A 179 3.65 -21.58 20.58
CA ASN A 179 4.67 -20.62 20.13
C ASN A 179 4.41 -19.17 20.59
N ASN A 180 3.22 -18.85 21.10
CA ASN A 180 2.78 -17.48 21.37
C ASN A 180 2.07 -17.35 22.73
N SER A 181 2.86 -17.36 23.81
CA SER A 181 2.34 -17.29 25.19
C SER A 181 1.60 -15.99 25.55
N HIS A 182 1.68 -14.95 24.71
CA HIS A 182 1.07 -13.64 24.92
C HIS A 182 -0.18 -13.40 24.06
N VAL A 183 -0.66 -14.42 23.34
CA VAL A 183 -1.80 -14.33 22.42
C VAL A 183 -2.90 -15.27 22.89
N ILE A 184 -4.16 -14.83 22.84
CA ILE A 184 -5.30 -15.71 23.12
C ILE A 184 -5.62 -16.49 21.85
N VAL A 185 -5.67 -17.82 21.94
CA VAL A 185 -6.04 -18.69 20.82
C VAL A 185 -7.37 -19.38 21.11
N VAL A 186 -8.34 -19.22 20.21
CA VAL A 186 -9.70 -19.79 20.31
C VAL A 186 -9.88 -20.82 19.20
N CYS A 187 -10.14 -22.07 19.57
CA CYS A 187 -10.38 -23.16 18.62
C CYS A 187 -11.88 -23.33 18.37
N ASN A 188 -12.48 -22.47 17.55
CA ASN A 188 -13.90 -22.47 17.17
C ASN A 188 -14.06 -22.01 15.72
N ASP A 189 -15.21 -22.31 15.10
CA ASP A 189 -15.52 -21.85 13.74
C ASP A 189 -15.77 -20.33 13.70
N PRO A 190 -14.91 -19.53 13.03
CA PRO A 190 -15.08 -18.09 12.97
C PRO A 190 -16.25 -17.65 12.06
N GLU A 191 -16.77 -18.54 11.20
CA GLU A 191 -17.92 -18.22 10.34
C GLU A 191 -19.24 -18.20 11.13
N VAL A 192 -19.25 -18.77 12.34
CA VAL A 192 -20.39 -18.70 13.26
C VAL A 192 -20.35 -17.37 14.02
N PRO A 193 -21.30 -16.44 13.79
CA PRO A 193 -21.24 -15.10 14.37
C PRO A 193 -21.16 -15.05 15.89
N ASN A 194 -21.81 -15.99 16.58
CA ASN A 194 -21.78 -16.07 18.04
C ASN A 194 -20.35 -16.26 18.58
N ASN A 195 -19.47 -16.96 17.85
CA ASN A 195 -18.09 -17.14 18.31
C ASN A 195 -17.31 -15.82 18.28
N LEU A 196 -17.60 -14.93 17.32
CA LEU A 196 -17.01 -13.59 17.27
C LEU A 196 -17.62 -12.65 18.32
N ILE A 197 -18.91 -12.80 18.62
CA ILE A 197 -19.57 -12.09 19.73
C ILE A 197 -18.94 -12.48 21.07
N ASP A 198 -18.69 -13.77 21.29
CA ASP A 198 -18.11 -14.28 22.54
C ASP A 198 -16.66 -13.82 22.75
N ILE A 199 -15.91 -13.57 21.66
CA ILE A 199 -14.56 -12.94 21.69
C ILE A 199 -14.65 -11.43 22.04
N GLY A 200 -15.85 -10.85 21.94
CA GLY A 200 -16.11 -9.44 22.21
C GLY A 200 -15.63 -8.54 21.08
N VAL A 201 -16.00 -8.86 19.83
CA VAL A 201 -15.84 -7.92 18.72
C VAL A 201 -16.78 -6.73 18.93
N ASP A 202 -16.22 -5.53 18.88
CA ASP A 202 -16.89 -4.25 19.17
C ASP A 202 -16.29 -3.09 18.35
N ASP A 203 -16.66 -1.87 18.68
CA ASP A 203 -16.20 -0.64 18.00
C ASP A 203 -14.79 -0.18 18.37
N GLU A 204 -14.00 -1.03 19.03
CA GLU A 204 -12.57 -0.82 19.30
C GLU A 204 -11.72 -2.01 18.81
N SER A 205 -12.34 -2.82 17.94
CA SER A 205 -11.79 -4.06 17.40
C SER A 205 -11.44 -3.94 15.92
N ALA A 206 -10.34 -4.58 15.52
CA ALA A 206 -10.00 -4.84 14.13
C ALA A 206 -10.15 -6.33 13.81
N ILE A 207 -10.67 -6.65 12.65
CA ILE A 207 -10.73 -8.02 12.12
C ILE A 207 -9.65 -8.15 11.05
N VAL A 208 -8.78 -9.15 11.18
CA VAL A 208 -7.73 -9.43 10.20
C VAL A 208 -7.88 -10.86 9.71
N ALA A 209 -8.46 -11.06 8.53
CA ALA A 209 -8.77 -12.37 8.01
C ALA A 209 -7.67 -12.96 7.11
N LEU A 210 -6.97 -13.98 7.64
CA LEU A 210 -5.76 -14.58 7.07
C LEU A 210 -5.86 -16.10 6.92
N SER A 211 -7.08 -16.66 6.85
CA SER A 211 -7.30 -18.06 6.49
C SER A 211 -6.80 -18.35 5.08
N LYS A 212 -6.52 -19.63 4.80
CA LYS A 212 -6.22 -20.13 3.45
C LYS A 212 -7.45 -20.15 2.54
N ASP A 213 -8.65 -20.02 3.11
CA ASP A 213 -9.91 -19.96 2.38
C ASP A 213 -10.38 -18.50 2.25
N ASP A 214 -10.35 -17.99 1.01
CA ASP A 214 -10.80 -16.62 0.69
C ASP A 214 -12.29 -16.41 1.03
N SER A 215 -13.15 -17.44 0.87
CA SER A 215 -14.57 -17.34 1.19
C SER A 215 -14.78 -17.14 2.69
N LYS A 216 -14.09 -17.92 3.50
CA LYS A 216 -14.09 -17.79 4.98
C LYS A 216 -13.62 -16.39 5.38
N ASN A 217 -12.56 -15.89 4.75
CA ASN A 217 -12.05 -14.55 5.04
C ASN A 217 -13.11 -13.47 4.77
N ILE A 218 -13.78 -13.52 3.63
CA ILE A 218 -14.82 -12.54 3.24
C ILE A 218 -16.01 -12.61 4.21
N VAL A 219 -16.53 -13.82 4.49
CA VAL A 219 -17.67 -14.02 5.39
C VAL A 219 -17.36 -13.48 6.78
N CYS A 220 -16.24 -13.86 7.37
CA CYS A 220 -15.87 -13.40 8.72
C CYS A 220 -15.65 -11.88 8.78
N SER A 221 -15.14 -11.29 7.70
CA SER A 221 -14.94 -9.85 7.58
C SER A 221 -16.27 -9.09 7.56
N LEU A 222 -17.26 -9.58 6.81
CA LEU A 222 -18.62 -9.03 6.80
C LEU A 222 -19.32 -9.17 8.16
N VAL A 223 -19.17 -10.33 8.81
CA VAL A 223 -19.73 -10.56 10.16
C VAL A 223 -19.10 -9.60 11.16
N GLY A 224 -17.77 -9.51 11.20
CA GLY A 224 -17.05 -8.60 12.09
C GLY A 224 -17.45 -7.14 11.89
N LYS A 225 -17.67 -6.72 10.64
CA LYS A 225 -18.20 -5.39 10.31
C LYS A 225 -19.60 -5.18 10.90
N ALA A 226 -20.49 -6.14 10.72
CA ALA A 226 -21.85 -6.08 11.25
C ALA A 226 -21.88 -6.02 12.79
N LEU A 227 -20.87 -6.60 13.45
CA LEU A 227 -20.68 -6.54 14.90
C LEU A 227 -20.05 -5.22 15.40
N GLY A 228 -19.59 -4.36 14.50
CA GLY A 228 -19.11 -3.02 14.83
C GLY A 228 -17.60 -2.82 14.75
N ALA A 229 -16.82 -3.83 14.33
CA ALA A 229 -15.37 -3.66 14.16
C ALA A 229 -15.03 -2.46 13.27
N THR A 230 -14.12 -1.61 13.76
CA THR A 230 -13.77 -0.34 13.14
C THR A 230 -12.83 -0.49 11.96
N GLU A 231 -12.01 -1.53 11.96
CA GLU A 231 -11.09 -1.88 10.88
C GLU A 231 -11.30 -3.33 10.46
N ILE A 232 -11.35 -3.55 9.15
CA ILE A 232 -11.52 -4.88 8.57
C ILE A 232 -10.46 -5.05 7.49
N ILE A 233 -9.52 -5.97 7.71
CA ILE A 233 -8.44 -6.29 6.77
C ILE A 233 -8.61 -7.73 6.31
N THR A 234 -8.65 -7.95 5.01
CA THR A 234 -9.00 -9.26 4.45
C THR A 234 -7.98 -9.68 3.39
N ARG A 235 -7.37 -10.86 3.58
CA ARG A 235 -6.55 -11.47 2.52
C ARG A 235 -7.42 -12.21 1.52
N VAL A 236 -7.24 -11.90 0.25
CA VAL A 236 -7.91 -12.52 -0.88
C VAL A 236 -6.89 -12.86 -1.96
N ASN A 237 -6.85 -14.11 -2.42
CA ASN A 237 -5.93 -14.56 -3.47
C ASN A 237 -6.58 -14.59 -4.86
N LYS A 238 -7.90 -14.78 -4.92
CA LYS A 238 -8.65 -14.81 -6.18
C LYS A 238 -9.04 -13.40 -6.62
N ILE A 239 -8.62 -13.03 -7.83
CA ILE A 239 -8.86 -11.70 -8.42
C ILE A 239 -10.37 -11.41 -8.53
N ASP A 240 -11.18 -12.40 -8.91
CA ASP A 240 -12.64 -12.26 -9.03
C ASP A 240 -13.32 -11.81 -7.72
N TYR A 241 -12.73 -12.13 -6.56
CA TYR A 241 -13.23 -11.67 -5.27
C TYR A 241 -12.77 -10.26 -4.90
N LEU A 242 -11.65 -9.77 -5.44
CA LEU A 242 -11.20 -8.40 -5.24
C LEU A 242 -12.17 -7.41 -5.85
N GLU A 243 -12.66 -7.68 -7.06
CA GLU A 243 -13.65 -6.82 -7.73
C GLU A 243 -14.96 -6.70 -6.93
N LEU A 244 -15.38 -7.77 -6.24
CA LEU A 244 -16.58 -7.76 -5.41
C LEU A 244 -16.43 -6.95 -4.11
N LEU A 245 -15.20 -6.72 -3.66
CA LEU A 245 -14.90 -6.03 -2.41
C LEU A 245 -14.62 -4.53 -2.60
N LYS A 246 -14.43 -4.07 -3.85
CA LYS A 246 -14.12 -2.66 -4.18
C LYS A 246 -15.16 -1.68 -3.64
N ASP A 247 -16.45 -2.02 -3.71
CA ASP A 247 -17.55 -1.18 -3.22
C ASP A 247 -17.89 -1.41 -1.73
N SER A 248 -17.10 -2.21 -1.03
CA SER A 248 -17.33 -2.55 0.37
C SER A 248 -16.40 -1.79 1.29
N SER A 249 -16.84 -1.45 2.50
CA SER A 249 -15.99 -0.85 3.55
C SER A 249 -14.95 -1.83 4.14
N ILE A 250 -14.67 -2.94 3.45
CA ILE A 250 -13.66 -3.94 3.81
C ILE A 250 -12.35 -3.48 3.15
N GLN A 251 -11.32 -3.26 3.97
CA GLN A 251 -9.97 -2.97 3.50
C GLN A 251 -9.34 -4.30 3.04
N ALA A 252 -9.66 -4.73 1.81
CA ALA A 252 -8.73 -5.59 1.08
C ALA A 252 -7.47 -4.73 0.83
N THR A 253 -6.23 -5.21 0.98
CA THR A 253 -5.69 -6.35 0.24
C THR A 253 -4.32 -6.76 0.80
N ILE A 254 -3.89 -7.99 0.45
CA ILE A 254 -2.48 -8.38 0.38
C ILE A 254 -2.34 -9.24 -0.87
N SER A 255 -2.02 -8.64 -2.02
CA SER A 255 -1.67 -9.41 -3.20
C SER A 255 -0.17 -9.66 -3.24
N THR A 256 0.25 -10.84 -2.76
CA THR A 256 1.64 -11.32 -2.91
C THR A 256 2.11 -11.37 -4.37
N ARG A 257 1.18 -11.31 -5.34
CA ARG A 257 1.49 -11.22 -6.77
C ARG A 257 2.03 -9.84 -7.14
N ILE A 258 1.46 -8.77 -6.58
CA ILE A 258 1.89 -7.39 -6.84
C ILE A 258 3.22 -7.11 -6.16
N SER A 259 3.44 -7.58 -4.92
CA SER A 259 4.75 -7.47 -4.27
C SER A 259 5.85 -8.17 -5.07
N ALA A 260 5.54 -9.34 -5.65
CA ALA A 260 6.45 -10.06 -6.53
C ALA A 260 6.67 -9.33 -7.87
N ALA A 261 5.60 -8.78 -8.47
CA ALA A 261 5.67 -7.99 -9.69
C ALA A 261 6.57 -6.75 -9.49
N ASN A 262 6.33 -5.95 -8.45
CA ASN A 262 7.14 -4.77 -8.11
C ASN A 262 8.62 -5.12 -7.89
N SER A 263 8.90 -6.27 -7.28
CA SER A 263 10.28 -6.75 -7.11
C SER A 263 10.97 -7.11 -8.42
N ILE A 264 10.22 -7.60 -9.41
CA ILE A 264 10.74 -7.98 -10.74
C ILE A 264 10.84 -6.76 -11.65
N LEU A 265 9.85 -5.86 -11.64
CA LEU A 265 9.73 -4.74 -12.57
C LEU A 265 10.98 -3.86 -12.56
N LYS A 266 11.52 -3.52 -11.38
CA LYS A 266 12.76 -2.71 -11.28
C LYS A 266 13.94 -3.31 -12.04
N ASP A 267 13.98 -4.64 -12.21
CA ASP A 267 15.13 -5.37 -12.75
C ASP A 267 15.01 -5.69 -14.25
N VAL A 268 13.83 -5.46 -14.84
CA VAL A 268 13.57 -5.57 -16.28
C VAL A 268 13.66 -4.21 -16.99
N ARG A 269 13.57 -3.11 -16.23
CA ARG A 269 13.53 -1.72 -16.72
C ARG A 269 14.93 -1.16 -17.01
N SER A 270 14.97 0.05 -17.58
CA SER A 270 16.21 0.81 -17.80
C SER A 270 17.07 0.88 -16.52
N SER A 271 18.39 0.88 -16.67
CA SER A 271 19.34 0.94 -15.53
C SER A 271 19.22 2.20 -14.67
N GLN A 272 18.51 3.22 -15.16
CA GLN A 272 18.25 4.47 -14.46
C GLN A 272 16.96 4.42 -13.63
N VAL A 273 16.09 3.44 -13.88
CA VAL A 273 14.92 3.15 -13.05
C VAL A 273 15.40 2.37 -11.84
N THR A 274 15.27 2.99 -10.67
CA THR A 274 15.67 2.40 -9.39
C THR A 274 14.52 1.71 -8.66
N SER A 275 13.29 2.12 -8.96
CA SER A 275 12.06 1.52 -8.43
C SER A 275 10.96 1.62 -9.47
N ALA A 276 10.09 0.62 -9.52
CA ALA A 276 8.87 0.62 -10.30
C ALA A 276 7.77 -0.07 -9.47
N LEU A 277 6.61 0.58 -9.38
CA LEU A 277 5.50 0.16 -8.54
C LEU A 277 4.20 0.15 -9.36
N THR A 278 3.50 -0.97 -9.32
CA THR A 278 2.09 -1.10 -9.67
C THR A 278 1.26 -1.02 -8.40
N PHE A 279 0.10 -0.37 -8.46
CA PHE A 279 -0.87 -0.32 -7.37
C PHE A 279 -2.00 -1.33 -7.61
N GLU A 280 -2.77 -1.65 -6.56
CA GLU A 280 -3.87 -2.62 -6.61
C GLU A 280 -5.18 -2.04 -7.13
N ASP A 281 -5.41 -0.78 -6.83
CA ASP A 281 -6.66 -0.05 -7.02
C ASP A 281 -6.66 0.79 -8.31
N THR A 282 -5.50 0.98 -8.93
CA THR A 282 -5.34 1.81 -10.14
C THR A 282 -4.39 1.17 -11.15
N ASP A 283 -4.66 1.39 -12.43
CA ASP A 283 -3.78 0.98 -13.53
C ASP A 283 -2.55 1.89 -13.69
N ILE A 284 -2.46 2.97 -12.91
CA ILE A 284 -1.32 3.89 -12.93
C ILE A 284 -0.11 3.22 -12.26
N GLU A 285 1.08 3.40 -12.82
CA GLU A 285 2.35 2.96 -12.23
C GLU A 285 3.13 4.16 -11.69
N ALA A 286 4.01 3.91 -10.71
CA ALA A 286 4.98 4.88 -10.22
C ALA A 286 6.41 4.41 -10.45
N LEU A 287 7.26 5.29 -10.98
CA LEU A 287 8.68 5.04 -11.29
C LEU A 287 9.58 5.97 -10.48
N GLU A 288 10.67 5.44 -9.92
CA GLU A 288 11.77 6.24 -9.37
C GLU A 288 12.96 6.23 -10.34
N ILE A 289 13.22 7.35 -11.01
CA ILE A 289 14.22 7.48 -12.09
C ILE A 289 15.36 8.39 -11.65
N ILE A 290 16.62 7.96 -11.83
CA ILE A 290 17.80 8.83 -11.64
C ILE A 290 18.16 9.48 -12.97
N ILE A 291 18.17 10.82 -13.02
CA ILE A 291 18.60 11.56 -14.22
C ILE A 291 20.10 11.39 -14.44
N SER A 292 20.47 10.89 -15.63
CA SER A 292 21.86 10.83 -16.07
C SER A 292 22.46 12.23 -16.29
N ASP A 293 23.79 12.33 -16.20
CA ASP A 293 24.54 13.56 -16.47
C ASP A 293 24.54 13.98 -17.95
N LYS A 294 24.00 13.14 -18.83
CA LYS A 294 23.89 13.35 -20.28
C LYS A 294 22.46 13.61 -20.74
N CYS A 295 21.50 13.60 -19.83
CA CYS A 295 20.10 13.74 -20.16
C CYS A 295 19.82 15.14 -20.75
N GLU A 296 19.03 15.21 -21.83
CA GLU A 296 18.78 16.46 -22.55
C GLU A 296 17.83 17.43 -21.81
N ILE A 297 17.20 16.95 -20.73
CA ILE A 297 16.25 17.71 -19.91
C ILE A 297 16.93 18.53 -18.79
N LEU A 298 18.25 18.43 -18.64
CA LEU A 298 19.01 19.21 -17.67
C LEU A 298 18.82 20.72 -17.91
N ASP A 299 18.69 21.47 -16.81
CA ASP A 299 18.46 22.93 -16.78
C ASP A 299 17.17 23.46 -17.45
N LYS A 300 16.37 22.58 -18.08
CA LYS A 300 15.02 22.89 -18.56
C LYS A 300 14.03 22.86 -17.39
N SER A 301 13.04 23.74 -17.42
CA SER A 301 11.94 23.66 -16.46
C SER A 301 10.93 22.60 -16.87
N ILE A 302 10.19 22.01 -15.94
CA ILE A 302 9.12 21.05 -16.25
C ILE A 302 8.12 21.62 -17.28
N SER A 303 7.78 22.91 -17.17
CA SER A 303 6.88 23.58 -18.11
C SER A 303 7.44 23.75 -19.53
N ASP A 304 8.76 23.64 -19.69
CA ASP A 304 9.42 23.71 -21.01
C ASP A 304 9.56 22.33 -21.66
N LEU A 305 9.16 21.25 -20.97
CA LEU A 305 9.27 19.88 -21.47
C LEU A 305 7.97 19.46 -22.17
N GLU A 306 8.14 18.76 -23.29
CA GLU A 306 7.06 17.98 -23.92
C GLU A 306 6.94 16.66 -23.15
N LEU A 307 6.20 16.69 -22.03
CA LEU A 307 5.94 15.48 -21.26
C LEU A 307 5.01 14.53 -22.04
N PRO A 308 5.21 13.21 -21.94
CA PRO A 308 4.26 12.23 -22.47
C PRO A 308 2.86 12.49 -21.97
N ASN A 309 1.86 12.17 -22.79
CA ASN A 309 0.48 12.14 -22.32
C ASN A 309 0.39 11.16 -21.15
N ASN A 310 -0.42 11.49 -20.15
CA ASN A 310 -0.63 10.64 -18.98
C ASN A 310 0.65 10.43 -18.14
N CYS A 311 1.44 11.49 -17.95
CA CYS A 311 2.62 11.50 -17.08
C CYS A 311 2.55 12.65 -16.07
N LEU A 312 2.86 12.37 -14.80
CA LEU A 312 2.92 13.34 -13.71
C LEU A 312 4.21 13.17 -12.91
N ILE A 313 5.02 14.22 -12.86
CA ILE A 313 6.19 14.26 -11.97
C ILE A 313 5.73 14.67 -10.58
N ALA A 314 5.69 13.72 -9.65
CA ALA A 314 5.11 13.91 -8.34
C ALA A 314 6.13 14.27 -7.26
N GLY A 315 7.40 13.97 -7.48
CA GLY A 315 8.45 14.25 -6.52
C GLY A 315 9.83 14.32 -7.16
N VAL A 316 10.71 15.11 -6.57
CA VAL A 316 12.14 15.16 -6.92
C VAL A 316 12.96 15.08 -5.64
N THR A 317 13.93 14.19 -5.62
CA THR A 317 14.94 14.12 -4.56
C THR A 317 16.27 14.61 -5.12
N ARG A 318 16.77 15.71 -4.56
CA ARG A 318 18.10 16.23 -4.86
C ARG A 318 18.97 16.10 -3.61
N ARG A 319 19.95 15.20 -3.68
CA ARG A 319 20.78 14.80 -2.53
C ARG A 319 19.87 14.26 -1.41
N GLU A 320 19.84 14.93 -0.26
CA GLU A 320 19.06 14.54 0.91
C GLU A 320 17.71 15.24 1.01
N ASN A 321 17.38 16.14 0.09
CA ASN A 321 16.15 16.94 0.16
C ASN A 321 15.15 16.48 -0.87
N THR A 322 13.90 16.34 -0.44
CA THR A 322 12.76 16.02 -1.30
C THR A 322 11.93 17.26 -1.59
N PHE A 323 11.33 17.27 -2.77
CA PHE A 323 10.55 18.39 -3.29
C PHE A 323 9.36 17.84 -4.05
N ILE A 324 8.23 18.52 -3.93
CA ILE A 324 7.12 18.35 -4.87
C ILE A 324 7.30 19.46 -5.91
N PRO A 325 7.69 19.11 -7.14
CA PRO A 325 8.10 20.13 -8.11
C PRO A 325 6.87 20.85 -8.67
N SER A 326 7.05 22.14 -8.97
CA SER A 326 6.12 22.89 -9.81
C SER A 326 6.63 22.94 -11.25
N GLY A 327 5.83 23.47 -12.18
CA GLY A 327 6.26 23.66 -13.58
C GLY A 327 7.59 24.40 -13.72
N SER A 328 7.93 25.28 -12.78
CA SER A 328 9.19 26.04 -12.78
C SER A 328 10.43 25.24 -12.33
N TRP A 329 10.24 24.01 -11.83
CA TRP A 329 11.34 23.18 -11.32
C TRP A 329 12.32 22.83 -12.43
N LYS A 330 13.62 22.99 -12.14
CA LYS A 330 14.70 22.67 -13.06
C LYS A 330 15.48 21.47 -12.59
N PHE A 331 15.65 20.51 -13.50
CA PHE A 331 16.37 19.28 -13.22
C PHE A 331 17.88 19.48 -13.21
N GLY A 332 18.52 18.76 -12.29
CA GLY A 332 19.96 18.66 -12.17
C GLY A 332 20.40 17.21 -12.32
N ALA A 333 21.66 17.01 -12.70
CA ALA A 333 22.21 15.68 -12.83
C ALA A 333 22.12 14.92 -11.49
N LYS A 334 21.73 13.64 -11.56
CA LYS A 334 21.51 12.73 -10.43
C LYS A 334 20.33 13.07 -9.53
N ASP A 335 19.46 14.00 -9.94
CA ASP A 335 18.15 14.10 -9.32
C ASP A 335 17.42 12.76 -9.48
N LYS A 336 16.73 12.33 -8.43
CA LYS A 336 15.79 11.20 -8.48
C LYS A 336 14.39 11.75 -8.65
N LEU A 337 13.69 11.43 -9.73
CA LEU A 337 12.28 11.77 -9.89
C LEU A 337 11.40 10.62 -9.45
N VAL A 338 10.24 10.96 -8.91
CA VAL A 338 9.10 10.07 -8.76
C VAL A 338 8.08 10.48 -9.82
N VAL A 339 7.79 9.57 -10.75
CA VAL A 339 6.88 9.80 -11.87
C VAL A 339 5.71 8.84 -11.77
N PHE A 340 4.48 9.36 -11.83
CA PHE A 340 3.26 8.56 -11.98
C PHE A 340 2.84 8.58 -13.44
N THR A 341 2.56 7.43 -14.04
CA THR A 341 2.26 7.33 -15.46
C THR A 341 1.35 6.14 -15.76
N HIS A 342 0.61 6.20 -16.85
CA HIS A 342 -0.04 5.00 -17.39
C HIS A 342 1.00 4.04 -17.99
N PRO A 343 0.74 2.71 -17.98
CA PRO A 343 1.71 1.70 -18.43
C PRO A 343 2.13 1.88 -19.89
N GLU A 344 1.20 2.32 -20.74
CA GLU A 344 1.40 2.61 -22.16
C GLU A 344 2.39 3.75 -22.43
N SER A 345 2.54 4.70 -21.50
CA SER A 345 3.43 5.86 -21.64
C SER A 345 4.81 5.62 -21.03
N ILE A 346 5.09 4.45 -20.43
CA ILE A 346 6.35 4.19 -19.72
C ILE A 346 7.56 4.26 -20.66
N GLU A 347 7.46 3.74 -21.88
CA GLU A 347 8.57 3.77 -22.83
C GLU A 347 8.95 5.21 -23.19
N GLU A 348 7.96 6.08 -23.45
CA GLU A 348 8.19 7.51 -23.71
C GLU A 348 8.77 8.24 -22.48
N VAL A 349 8.33 7.88 -21.26
CA VAL A 349 8.90 8.42 -20.01
C VAL A 349 10.35 7.99 -19.85
N GLU A 350 10.68 6.71 -20.10
CA GLU A 350 12.06 6.23 -20.04
C GLU A 350 12.93 6.93 -21.09
N GLU A 351 12.47 7.10 -22.33
CA GLU A 351 13.20 7.83 -23.37
C GLU A 351 13.49 9.29 -23.03
N LEU A 352 12.56 9.96 -22.32
CA LEU A 352 12.72 11.36 -21.96
C LEU A 352 13.69 11.57 -20.79
N PHE A 353 13.68 10.68 -19.80
CA PHE A 353 14.40 10.88 -18.53
C PHE A 353 15.63 9.99 -18.34
N CYS A 354 15.79 8.92 -19.11
CA CYS A 354 16.93 8.01 -19.04
C CYS A 354 17.94 8.30 -20.17
#